data_AF-D5SYN1-F1
#
_entry.id   AF-D5SYN1-F1
#
_cell.length_a   1.000
_cell.length_b   1.000
_cell.length_c   1.000
_cell.angle_alpha   90.00
_cell.angle_beta   90.00
_cell.angle_gamma   90.00
#
_symmetry.space_group_name_H-M   'P 1'
#
loop_
_entity.id
_entity.type
_entity.pdbx_description
1 polymer ?
#
loop_
_entity_poly.entity_id
_entity_poly.type
_entity_poly.pdbx_seq_one_letter_code
_entity_poly.pdbx_strand_id
1 'polypeptide(L)'
;MSAVVESWFLILAAIAMLLGGANLFMHHSNLIYNQKPGWGYSALTLAGFLVTLVAGLLKLGVPLTPQFPEYAWAGSFEDQPGVIWWLYEYIIKPSTSTMFALLSFFVASAAFRAFRAKSTEAALLLVTALVVLLGRSYAGTILSAPVGDAYSFAALTDFVIMSVINTSGQRAIVIGIALGVAATSLRILLGMDRSYLGADE
;
A
#
# COMPACT_ATOMS: atom_id res chain seq x y z
N MET A 1 -1.43 11.79 -16.70
CA MET A 1 -2.83 12.08 -16.32
C MET A 1 -3.11 13.52 -16.75
N SER A 2 -4.25 13.82 -17.39
CA SER A 2 -4.53 15.22 -17.74
C SER A 2 -4.87 16.00 -16.46
N ALA A 3 -4.50 17.29 -16.40
CA ALA A 3 -4.72 18.14 -15.22
C ALA A 3 -6.19 18.17 -14.76
N VAL A 4 -7.13 18.01 -15.69
CA VAL A 4 -8.56 17.89 -15.42
C VAL A 4 -8.88 16.65 -14.61
N VAL A 5 -8.34 15.49 -14.99
CA VAL A 5 -8.60 14.22 -14.27
C VAL A 5 -8.02 14.26 -12.87
N GLU A 6 -6.83 14.85 -12.71
CA GLU A 6 -6.21 15.04 -11.40
C GLU A 6 -7.06 15.94 -10.49
N SER A 7 -7.63 17.02 -11.03
CA SER A 7 -8.46 17.94 -10.26
C SER A 7 -9.74 17.27 -9.76
N TRP A 8 -10.43 16.52 -10.63
CA TRP A 8 -11.59 15.72 -10.24
C TRP A 8 -11.25 14.66 -9.20
N PHE A 9 -10.11 13.99 -9.36
CA PHE A 9 -9.63 12.99 -8.41
C PHE A 9 -9.40 13.60 -7.01
N LEU A 10 -8.73 14.76 -6.93
CA LEU A 10 -8.46 15.43 -5.65
C LEU A 10 -9.76 15.85 -4.93
N ILE A 11 -10.74 16.38 -5.66
CA ILE A 11 -12.05 16.75 -5.09
C ILE A 11 -12.75 15.51 -4.54
N LEU A 12 -12.81 14.43 -5.31
CA LEU A 12 -13.43 13.17 -4.88
C LEU A 12 -12.68 12.56 -3.69
N ALA A 13 -11.35 12.57 -3.69
CA ALA A 13 -10.53 12.06 -2.61
C ALA A 13 -10.76 12.84 -1.30
N ALA A 14 -10.89 14.16 -1.38
CA ALA A 14 -11.18 14.99 -0.21
C ALA A 14 -12.55 14.65 0.41
N ILE A 15 -13.60 14.55 -0.40
CA ILE A 15 -14.94 14.17 0.08
C ILE A 15 -14.92 12.74 0.64
N ALA A 16 -14.26 11.81 -0.06
CA ALA A 16 -14.16 10.41 0.37
C ALA A 16 -13.40 10.26 1.69
N MET A 17 -12.34 11.04 1.92
CA MET A 17 -11.62 11.05 3.20
C MET A 17 -12.52 11.49 4.36
N LEU A 18 -13.30 12.56 4.16
CA LEU A 18 -14.24 13.04 5.18
C LEU A 18 -15.33 12.01 5.47
N LEU A 19 -15.94 11.45 4.43
CA LEU A 19 -16.99 10.45 4.56
C LEU A 19 -16.46 9.16 5.20
N GLY A 20 -15.26 8.73 4.82
CA GLY A 20 -14.59 7.55 5.38
C GLY A 20 -14.26 7.72 6.86
N GLY A 21 -13.73 8.88 7.25
CA GLY A 21 -13.48 9.21 8.65
C GLY A 21 -14.76 9.27 9.48
N ALA A 22 -15.82 9.92 8.96
CA ALA A 22 -17.12 9.97 9.62
C ALA A 22 -17.74 8.58 9.78
N ASN A 23 -17.67 7.73 8.76
CA ASN A 23 -18.19 6.36 8.81
C ASN A 23 -17.43 5.51 9.84
N LEU A 24 -16.10 5.60 9.88
CA LEU A 24 -15.27 4.91 10.88
C LEU A 24 -15.67 5.34 12.29
N PHE A 25 -15.80 6.65 12.53
CA PHE A 25 -16.20 7.18 13.81
C PHE A 25 -17.59 6.68 14.23
N MET A 26 -18.59 6.80 13.36
CA MET A 26 -19.97 6.38 13.64
C MET A 26 -20.07 4.88 13.89
N HIS A 27 -19.41 4.06 13.05
CA HIS A 27 -19.45 2.60 13.16
C HIS A 27 -18.87 2.13 14.50
N HIS A 28 -17.64 2.55 14.84
CA HIS A 28 -17.02 2.12 16.09
C HIS A 28 -17.69 2.73 17.32
N SER A 29 -18.19 3.96 17.25
CA SER A 29 -18.96 4.55 18.35
C SER A 29 -20.24 3.75 18.65
N ASN A 30 -20.95 3.29 17.62
CA ASN A 30 -22.13 2.45 17.79
C ASN A 30 -21.79 1.08 18.38
N LEU A 31 -20.67 0.45 18.00
CA LEU A 31 -20.22 -0.81 18.60
C LEU A 31 -19.90 -0.66 20.09
N ILE A 32 -19.27 0.46 20.47
CA ILE A 32 -18.92 0.78 21.86
C ILE A 32 -20.18 1.06 22.67
N TYR A 33 -21.08 1.91 22.16
CA TYR A 33 -22.33 2.27 22.84
C TYR A 33 -23.21 1.05 23.10
N ASN A 34 -23.34 0.16 22.11
CA ASN A 34 -24.17 -1.04 22.21
C ASN A 34 -23.43 -2.24 22.85
N GLN A 35 -22.17 -2.07 23.28
CA GLN A 35 -21.33 -3.10 23.89
C GLN A 35 -21.30 -4.42 23.10
N LYS A 36 -21.28 -4.35 21.77
CA LYS A 36 -21.25 -5.53 20.92
C LYS A 36 -19.94 -6.31 21.10
N PRO A 37 -19.91 -7.63 20.82
CA PRO A 37 -18.69 -8.42 20.89
C PRO A 37 -17.54 -7.72 20.13
N GLY A 38 -16.38 -7.56 20.79
CA GLY A 38 -15.25 -6.83 20.22
C GLY A 38 -15.26 -5.31 20.41
N TRP A 39 -16.16 -4.75 21.23
CA TRP A 39 -16.21 -3.31 21.54
C TRP A 39 -14.86 -2.75 22.05
N GLY A 40 -14.08 -3.55 22.78
CA GLY A 40 -12.77 -3.13 23.31
C GLY A 40 -11.77 -2.80 22.20
N TYR A 41 -11.74 -3.60 21.13
CA TYR A 41 -10.90 -3.31 19.96
C TYR A 41 -11.40 -2.07 19.21
N SER A 42 -12.72 -1.91 19.12
CA SER A 42 -13.32 -0.71 18.51
C SER A 42 -12.95 0.57 19.28
N ALA A 43 -12.91 0.52 20.61
CA ALA A 43 -12.46 1.65 21.44
C ALA A 43 -10.99 2.01 21.17
N LEU A 44 -10.12 1.01 21.04
CA LEU A 44 -8.71 1.24 20.71
C LEU A 44 -8.54 1.86 19.31
N THR A 45 -9.27 1.36 18.32
CA THR A 45 -9.27 1.92 16.96
C THR A 45 -9.74 3.37 16.95
N LEU A 46 -10.85 3.66 17.65
CA LEU A 46 -11.40 5.02 17.72
C LEU A 46 -10.44 5.98 18.44
N ALA A 47 -9.82 5.54 19.53
CA ALA A 47 -8.81 6.32 20.23
C ALA A 47 -7.58 6.59 19.34
N GLY A 48 -7.05 5.58 18.66
CA GLY A 48 -5.93 5.73 17.72
C GLY A 48 -6.25 6.68 16.57
N PHE A 49 -7.46 6.58 16.02
CA PHE A 49 -7.97 7.51 14.99
C PHE A 49 -8.00 8.95 15.52
N LEU A 50 -8.60 9.20 16.68
CA LEU A 50 -8.68 10.53 17.28
C LEU A 50 -7.31 11.11 17.62
N VAL A 51 -6.40 10.31 18.18
CA VAL A 51 -5.03 10.73 18.47
C VAL A 51 -4.31 11.15 17.20
N THR A 52 -4.40 10.34 16.14
CA THR A 52 -3.75 10.63 14.85
C THR A 52 -4.36 11.86 14.18
N LEU A 53 -5.70 11.98 14.20
CA LEU A 53 -6.43 13.12 13.65
C LEU A 53 -6.03 14.42 14.36
N VAL A 54 -6.05 14.44 15.70
CA VAL A 54 -5.71 15.61 16.49
C VAL A 54 -4.23 15.97 16.33
N ALA A 55 -3.33 14.98 16.37
CA ALA A 55 -1.90 15.20 16.15
C ALA A 55 -1.60 15.78 14.76
N GLY A 56 -2.33 15.33 13.73
CA GLY A 56 -2.19 15.80 12.36
C GLY A 56 -2.79 17.20 12.16
N LEU A 57 -4.01 17.45 12.63
CA LEU A 57 -4.67 18.75 12.47
C LEU A 57 -3.97 19.86 13.24
N LEU A 58 -3.50 19.57 14.46
CA LEU A 58 -2.83 20.55 15.31
C LEU A 58 -1.31 20.58 15.10
N LYS A 59 -0.76 19.73 14.22
CA LYS A 59 0.68 19.63 13.99
C LYS A 59 1.49 19.52 15.28
N LEU A 60 1.07 18.61 16.16
CA LEU A 60 1.67 18.50 17.51
C LEU A 60 3.13 18.05 17.45
N GLY A 61 4.01 18.77 18.16
CA GLY A 61 5.43 18.42 18.33
C GLY A 61 6.31 18.71 17.11
N VAL A 62 5.76 19.37 16.08
CA VAL A 62 6.51 19.73 14.86
C VAL A 62 7.59 20.77 15.21
N PRO A 63 8.85 20.60 14.76
CA PRO A 63 9.92 21.54 15.06
C PRO A 63 9.73 22.88 14.36
N LEU A 64 10.35 23.92 14.93
CA LEU A 64 10.36 25.26 14.33
C LEU A 64 11.20 25.26 13.06
N THR A 65 10.58 25.72 11.97
CA THR A 65 11.24 25.84 10.67
C THR A 65 12.06 27.14 10.61
N PRO A 66 13.33 27.10 10.14
CA PRO A 66 14.16 28.31 9.99
C PRO A 66 13.52 29.40 9.11
N GLN A 67 12.68 29.00 8.15
CA GLN A 67 11.96 29.90 7.24
C GLN A 67 10.79 30.64 7.90
N PHE A 68 10.19 30.08 8.97
CA PHE A 68 9.03 30.66 9.66
C PHE A 68 9.12 30.41 11.18
N PRO A 69 10.12 31.00 11.87
CA PRO A 69 10.40 30.71 13.28
C PRO A 69 9.32 31.20 14.25
N GLU A 70 8.44 32.11 13.80
CA GLU A 70 7.35 32.66 14.60
C GLU A 70 6.13 31.72 14.71
N TYR A 71 6.02 30.75 13.80
CA TYR A 71 4.85 29.87 13.71
C TYR A 71 5.20 28.45 14.15
N ALA A 72 4.72 28.05 15.33
CA ALA A 72 4.98 26.73 15.92
C ALA A 72 4.50 25.52 15.08
N TRP A 73 3.64 25.75 14.10
CA TRP A 73 3.02 24.73 13.24
C TRP A 73 3.53 24.79 11.78
N ALA A 74 4.59 25.56 11.51
CA ALA A 74 5.13 25.73 10.16
C ALA A 74 6.07 24.58 9.71
N GLY A 75 6.49 23.70 10.60
CA GLY A 75 7.34 22.55 10.24
C GLY A 75 6.62 21.43 9.49
N SER A 76 7.42 20.51 8.96
CA SER A 76 6.94 19.32 8.28
C SER A 76 6.44 18.30 9.29
N PHE A 77 5.49 17.47 8.86
CA PHE A 77 5.02 16.31 9.63
C PHE A 77 6.07 15.20 9.76
N GLU A 78 7.06 15.23 8.86
CA GLU A 78 8.13 14.23 8.76
C GLU A 78 9.33 14.55 9.66
N ASP A 79 9.39 15.76 10.22
CA ASP A 79 10.53 16.19 11.01
C ASP A 79 10.42 15.72 12.47
N GLN A 80 11.55 15.34 13.05
CA GLN A 80 11.66 15.03 14.47
C GLN A 80 11.63 16.32 15.31
N PRO A 81 10.96 16.34 16.48
CA PRO A 81 10.31 15.24 17.18
C PRO A 81 8.76 15.21 17.02
N GLY A 82 8.24 15.41 15.80
CA GLY A 82 6.79 15.46 15.55
C GLY A 82 6.04 14.21 16.02
N VAL A 83 4.81 14.40 16.56
CA VAL A 83 3.98 13.27 17.02
C VAL A 83 3.60 12.36 15.85
N ILE A 84 3.30 12.92 14.67
CA ILE A 84 3.01 12.16 13.46
C ILE A 84 4.22 11.33 13.02
N TRP A 85 5.42 11.93 13.04
CA TRP A 85 6.66 11.21 12.78
C TRP A 85 6.85 10.04 13.74
N TRP A 86 6.60 10.24 15.04
CA TRP A 86 6.72 9.19 16.05
C TRP A 86 5.73 8.04 15.81
N LEU A 87 4.46 8.36 15.53
CA LEU A 87 3.44 7.35 15.18
C LEU A 87 3.86 6.55 13.94
N TYR A 88 4.40 7.23 12.92
CA TYR A 88 4.88 6.57 11.72
C TYR A 88 6.05 5.63 12.01
N GLU A 89 7.09 6.11 12.69
CA GLU A 89 8.34 5.37 12.91
C GLU A 89 8.16 4.18 13.86
N TYR A 90 7.30 4.30 14.88
CA TYR A 90 7.15 3.28 15.92
C TYR A 90 5.88 2.43 15.83
N ILE A 91 4.86 2.87 15.09
CA ILE A 91 3.63 2.08 14.92
C ILE A 91 3.52 1.57 13.49
N ILE A 92 3.55 2.46 12.49
CA ILE A 92 3.29 2.08 11.10
C ILE A 92 4.46 1.29 10.50
N LYS A 93 5.69 1.78 10.67
CA LYS A 93 6.89 1.15 10.07
C LYS A 93 7.15 -0.28 10.59
N PRO A 94 7.06 -0.59 11.90
CA PRO A 94 7.21 -1.97 12.36
C PRO A 94 6.04 -2.85 11.89
N SER A 95 4.80 -2.36 11.96
CA SER A 95 3.61 -3.12 11.54
C SER A 95 3.69 -3.51 10.06
N THR A 96 4.03 -2.56 9.19
CA THR A 96 4.24 -2.85 7.76
C THR A 96 5.43 -3.78 7.53
N SER A 97 6.52 -3.62 8.26
CA SER A 97 7.67 -4.54 8.21
C SER A 97 7.27 -5.98 8.57
N THR A 98 6.43 -6.19 9.60
CA THR A 98 5.94 -7.54 9.94
C THR A 98 5.07 -8.14 8.84
N MET A 99 4.20 -7.34 8.20
CA MET A 99 3.41 -7.80 7.05
C MET A 99 4.31 -8.25 5.89
N PHE A 100 5.32 -7.45 5.54
CA PHE A 100 6.28 -7.80 4.49
C PHE A 100 7.15 -9.01 4.86
N ALA A 101 7.55 -9.13 6.13
CA ALA A 101 8.32 -10.28 6.60
C ALA A 101 7.51 -11.58 6.49
N LEU A 102 6.23 -11.56 6.92
CA LEU A 102 5.32 -12.69 6.77
C LEU A 102 5.07 -13.03 5.31
N LEU A 103 4.81 -12.02 4.47
CA LEU A 103 4.61 -12.21 3.04
C LEU A 103 5.86 -12.82 2.39
N SER A 104 7.05 -12.33 2.72
CA SER A 104 8.31 -12.89 2.24
C SER A 104 8.49 -14.35 2.67
N PHE A 105 8.23 -14.66 3.95
CA PHE A 105 8.30 -16.02 4.48
C PHE A 105 7.33 -16.98 3.75
N PHE A 106 6.06 -16.59 3.60
CA PHE A 106 5.06 -17.42 2.93
C PHE A 106 5.33 -17.59 1.44
N VAL A 107 5.75 -16.52 0.75
CA VAL A 107 6.14 -16.59 -0.67
C VAL A 107 7.34 -17.52 -0.84
N ALA A 108 8.37 -17.42 0.01
CA ALA A 108 9.53 -18.30 -0.05
C ALA A 108 9.15 -19.77 0.22
N SER A 109 8.29 -20.03 1.22
CA SER A 109 7.80 -21.37 1.55
C SER A 109 6.98 -21.98 0.39
N ALA A 110 6.07 -21.20 -0.20
CA ALA A 110 5.28 -21.64 -1.35
C ALA A 110 6.16 -21.87 -2.59
N ALA A 111 7.12 -20.98 -2.86
CA ALA A 111 8.05 -21.09 -3.97
C ALA A 111 8.94 -22.34 -3.84
N PHE A 112 9.48 -22.63 -2.64
CA PHE A 112 10.24 -23.86 -2.40
C PHE A 112 9.41 -25.12 -2.70
N ARG A 113 8.15 -25.14 -2.26
CA ARG A 113 7.23 -26.24 -2.55
C ARG A 113 6.90 -26.34 -4.06
N ALA A 114 6.75 -25.21 -4.75
CA ALA A 114 6.45 -25.16 -6.18
C ALA A 114 7.66 -25.57 -7.04
N PHE A 115 8.88 -25.15 -6.69
CA PHE A 115 10.11 -25.51 -7.41
C PHE A 115 10.56 -26.95 -7.16
N ARG A 116 10.09 -27.58 -6.08
CA ARG A 116 10.26 -29.03 -5.88
C ARG A 116 9.46 -29.86 -6.90
N ALA A 117 8.42 -29.31 -7.52
CA ALA A 117 7.75 -29.98 -8.63
C ALA A 117 8.67 -29.99 -9.85
N LYS A 118 9.02 -31.18 -10.34
CA LYS A 118 9.91 -31.39 -11.50
C LYS A 118 9.17 -31.12 -12.82
N SER A 119 8.54 -29.95 -12.94
CA SER A 119 7.76 -29.55 -14.11
C SER A 119 8.53 -28.55 -14.98
N THR A 120 8.19 -28.51 -16.27
CA THR A 120 8.75 -27.58 -17.26
C THR A 120 8.46 -26.12 -16.89
N GLU A 121 7.30 -25.85 -16.32
CA GLU A 121 6.85 -24.53 -15.89
C GLU A 121 7.67 -24.04 -14.70
N ALA A 122 7.91 -24.91 -13.71
CA ALA A 122 8.73 -24.58 -12.55
C ALA A 122 10.19 -24.27 -12.95
N ALA A 123 10.73 -25.00 -13.93
CA ALA A 123 12.06 -24.73 -14.47
C ALA A 123 12.13 -23.38 -15.20
N LEU A 124 11.13 -23.05 -16.01
CA LEU A 124 11.04 -21.74 -16.66
C LEU A 124 10.98 -20.60 -15.64
N LEU A 125 10.12 -20.73 -14.63
CA LEU A 125 10.01 -19.74 -13.55
C LEU A 125 11.32 -19.59 -12.77
N LEU A 126 12.01 -20.69 -12.47
CA LEU A 126 13.29 -20.66 -11.76
C LEU A 126 14.37 -19.94 -12.59
N VAL A 127 14.48 -20.26 -13.88
CA VAL A 127 15.44 -19.61 -14.79
C VAL A 127 15.14 -18.11 -14.91
N THR A 128 13.86 -17.74 -15.10
CA THR A 128 13.45 -16.33 -15.14
C THR A 128 13.78 -15.63 -13.83
N ALA A 129 13.49 -16.23 -12.68
CA ALA A 129 13.80 -15.64 -11.37
C ALA A 129 15.30 -15.46 -11.15
N LEU A 130 16.13 -16.43 -11.56
CA LEU A 130 17.58 -16.35 -11.48
C LEU A 130 18.14 -15.20 -12.33
N VAL A 131 17.63 -15.05 -13.56
CA VAL A 131 18.01 -13.94 -14.45
C VAL A 131 17.65 -12.58 -13.83
N VAL A 132 16.44 -12.44 -13.29
CA VAL A 132 16.00 -11.20 -12.61
C VAL A 132 16.87 -10.89 -11.40
N LEU A 133 17.16 -11.90 -10.57
CA LEU A 133 17.98 -11.73 -9.38
C LEU A 133 19.40 -11.27 -9.74
N LEU A 134 20.01 -11.88 -10.76
CA LEU A 134 21.30 -11.45 -11.26
C LEU A 134 21.23 -10.01 -11.80
N GLY A 135 20.23 -9.68 -12.62
CA GLY A 135 20.07 -8.33 -13.16
C GLY A 135 19.89 -7.22 -12.13
N ARG A 136 19.41 -7.55 -10.92
CA ARG A 136 19.20 -6.59 -9.81
C ARG A 136 20.27 -6.65 -8.71
N SER A 137 21.22 -7.57 -8.82
CA SER A 137 22.28 -7.78 -7.82
C SER A 137 23.64 -7.25 -8.30
N TYR A 138 24.50 -6.88 -7.34
CA TYR A 138 25.89 -6.53 -7.64
C TYR A 138 26.69 -7.69 -8.25
N ALA A 139 26.29 -8.94 -8.00
CA ALA A 139 26.93 -10.10 -8.62
C ALA A 139 26.69 -10.15 -10.13
N GLY A 140 25.49 -9.74 -10.59
CA GLY A 140 25.17 -9.76 -12.02
C GLY A 140 25.99 -8.76 -12.83
N THR A 141 26.29 -7.59 -12.27
CA THR A 141 27.10 -6.58 -12.98
C THR A 141 28.54 -7.05 -13.18
N ILE A 142 29.15 -7.69 -12.18
CA ILE A 142 30.49 -8.29 -12.28
C ILE A 142 30.50 -9.42 -13.31
N LEU A 143 29.51 -10.32 -13.26
CA LEU A 143 29.44 -11.48 -14.16
C LEU A 143 29.17 -11.09 -15.61
N SER A 144 28.43 -9.99 -15.86
CA SER A 144 28.18 -9.49 -17.21
C SER A 144 29.23 -8.52 -17.74
N ALA A 145 30.21 -8.11 -16.92
CA ALA A 145 31.26 -7.19 -17.33
C ALA A 145 32.00 -7.60 -18.63
N PRO A 146 32.25 -8.90 -18.91
CA PRO A 146 32.91 -9.32 -20.16
C PRO A 146 32.02 -9.24 -21.41
N VAL A 147 30.69 -9.17 -21.24
CA VAL A 147 29.69 -9.35 -22.30
C VAL A 147 29.17 -8.00 -22.84
N GLY A 148 29.51 -6.90 -22.14
CA GLY A 148 29.14 -5.52 -22.52
C GLY A 148 27.73 -5.12 -22.06
N ASP A 149 27.51 -3.82 -21.93
CA ASP A 149 26.32 -3.25 -21.27
C ASP A 149 24.99 -3.64 -21.95
N ALA A 150 25.00 -3.77 -23.27
CA ALA A 150 23.82 -4.07 -24.09
C ALA A 150 23.25 -5.49 -23.88
N TYR A 151 24.10 -6.45 -23.47
CA TYR A 151 23.71 -7.85 -23.25
C TYR A 151 23.88 -8.25 -21.77
N SER A 152 23.97 -7.27 -20.88
CA SER A 152 24.05 -7.51 -19.45
C SER A 152 22.77 -8.15 -18.90
N PHE A 153 22.89 -8.89 -17.78
CA PHE A 153 21.73 -9.45 -17.09
C PHE A 153 20.73 -8.36 -16.65
N ALA A 154 21.23 -7.15 -16.38
CA ALA A 154 20.40 -5.98 -16.09
C ALA A 154 19.57 -5.55 -17.31
N ALA A 155 20.21 -5.40 -18.48
CA ALA A 155 19.52 -5.03 -19.72
C ALA A 155 18.44 -6.06 -20.10
N LEU A 156 18.74 -7.36 -19.97
CA LEU A 156 17.78 -8.41 -20.27
C LEU A 156 16.60 -8.43 -19.29
N THR A 157 16.87 -8.21 -17.99
CA THR A 157 15.84 -8.09 -16.96
C THR A 157 14.93 -6.90 -17.24
N ASP A 158 15.50 -5.73 -17.52
CA ASP A 158 14.74 -4.51 -17.68
C ASP A 158 13.95 -4.49 -19.00
N PHE A 159 14.56 -4.91 -20.10
CA PHE A 159 13.88 -4.92 -21.40
C PHE A 159 12.85 -6.06 -21.48
N VAL A 160 13.28 -7.31 -21.37
CA VAL A 160 12.40 -8.46 -21.65
C VAL A 160 11.38 -8.67 -20.54
N ILE A 161 11.84 -8.67 -19.29
CA ILE A 161 11.01 -9.11 -18.17
C ILE A 161 10.19 -7.95 -17.63
N MET A 162 10.81 -6.79 -17.38
CA MET A 162 10.11 -5.65 -16.77
C MET A 162 9.27 -4.86 -17.79
N SER A 163 9.86 -4.45 -18.91
CA SER A 163 9.17 -3.54 -19.84
C SER A 163 8.11 -4.22 -20.72
N VAL A 164 8.28 -5.51 -21.04
CA VAL A 164 7.33 -6.25 -21.89
C VAL A 164 6.38 -7.10 -21.05
N ILE A 165 6.89 -8.13 -20.36
CA ILE A 165 6.03 -9.11 -19.67
C ILE A 165 5.38 -8.54 -18.42
N ASN A 166 6.16 -7.93 -17.51
CA ASN A 166 5.63 -7.38 -16.27
C ASN A 166 4.67 -6.22 -16.55
N THR A 167 5.07 -5.28 -17.40
CA THR A 167 4.23 -4.12 -17.73
C THR A 167 2.91 -4.52 -18.40
N SER A 168 2.91 -5.52 -19.29
CA SER A 168 1.66 -6.02 -19.89
C SER A 168 0.76 -6.72 -18.86
N GLY A 169 1.35 -7.56 -17.99
CA GLY A 169 0.63 -8.21 -16.89
C GLY A 169 0.03 -7.22 -15.89
N GLN A 170 0.80 -6.24 -15.43
CA GLN A 170 0.34 -5.18 -14.53
C GLN A 170 -0.81 -4.39 -15.14
N ARG A 171 -0.72 -4.02 -16.44
CA ARG A 171 -1.81 -3.32 -17.13
C ARG A 171 -3.07 -4.18 -17.19
N ALA A 172 -2.95 -5.47 -17.52
CA ALA A 172 -4.08 -6.38 -17.53
C ALA A 172 -4.76 -6.49 -16.15
N ILE A 173 -3.95 -6.60 -15.07
CA ILE A 173 -4.45 -6.62 -13.68
C ILE A 173 -5.18 -5.32 -13.35
N VAL A 174 -4.59 -4.16 -13.65
CA VAL A 174 -5.19 -2.85 -13.36
C VAL A 174 -6.51 -2.68 -14.11
N ILE A 175 -6.57 -3.08 -15.38
CA ILE A 175 -7.82 -3.05 -16.17
C ILE A 175 -8.86 -3.98 -15.54
N GLY A 176 -8.46 -5.20 -15.15
CA GLY A 176 -9.34 -6.17 -14.50
C GLY A 176 -9.90 -5.65 -13.17
N ILE A 177 -9.06 -5.06 -12.32
CA ILE A 177 -9.47 -4.45 -11.05
C ILE A 177 -10.41 -3.27 -11.32
N ALA A 178 -10.07 -2.39 -12.26
CA ALA A 178 -10.89 -1.21 -12.58
C ALA A 178 -12.30 -1.61 -13.06
N LEU A 179 -12.39 -2.60 -13.96
CA LEU A 179 -13.66 -3.16 -14.42
C LEU A 179 -14.43 -3.84 -13.28
N GLY A 180 -13.74 -4.59 -12.41
CA GLY A 180 -14.34 -5.24 -11.24
C GLY A 180 -14.96 -4.23 -10.28
N VAL A 181 -14.22 -3.16 -9.95
CA VAL A 181 -14.68 -2.06 -9.09
C VAL A 181 -15.84 -1.30 -9.73
N ALA A 182 -15.79 -1.02 -11.03
CA ALA A 182 -16.89 -0.39 -11.75
C ALA A 182 -18.17 -1.25 -11.71
N ALA A 183 -18.04 -2.55 -11.91
CA ALA A 183 -19.16 -3.49 -11.86
C ALA A 183 -19.77 -3.58 -10.44
N THR A 184 -18.93 -3.66 -9.39
CA THR A 184 -19.44 -3.66 -8.00
C THR A 184 -20.11 -2.33 -7.66
N SER A 185 -19.52 -1.21 -8.06
CA SER A 185 -20.11 0.11 -7.86
C SER A 185 -21.49 0.22 -8.52
N LEU A 186 -21.64 -0.30 -9.74
CA LEU A 186 -22.92 -0.31 -10.46
C LEU A 186 -23.96 -1.20 -9.77
N ARG A 187 -23.58 -2.40 -9.29
CA ARG A 187 -24.49 -3.29 -8.55
C ARG A 187 -25.01 -2.65 -7.26
N ILE A 188 -24.14 -1.90 -6.57
CA ILE A 188 -24.50 -1.14 -5.37
C ILE A 188 -25.46 0.00 -5.73
N LEU A 189 -25.16 0.80 -6.77
CA LEU A 189 -26.01 1.92 -7.19
C LEU A 189 -27.40 1.48 -7.67
N LEU A 190 -27.49 0.34 -8.35
CA LEU A 190 -28.75 -0.24 -8.82
C LEU A 190 -29.50 -1.00 -7.70
N GLY A 191 -28.95 -1.07 -6.49
CA GLY A 191 -29.57 -1.74 -5.34
C GLY A 191 -29.68 -3.26 -5.49
N MET A 192 -29.01 -3.86 -6.49
CA MET A 192 -28.96 -5.31 -6.69
C MET A 192 -28.13 -5.98 -5.60
N ASP A 193 -27.02 -5.34 -5.22
CA ASP A 193 -26.32 -5.68 -3.99
C ASP A 193 -26.83 -4.76 -2.89
N ARG A 194 -27.69 -5.30 -2.03
CA ARG A 194 -27.99 -4.67 -0.75
C ARG A 194 -26.69 -4.66 0.02
N SER A 195 -26.00 -3.53 -0.05
CA SER A 195 -24.81 -3.31 0.75
C SER A 195 -25.17 -3.61 2.21
N TYR A 196 -24.43 -4.51 2.86
CA TYR A 196 -24.51 -4.82 4.29
C TYR A 196 -24.14 -3.60 5.17
N LEU A 197 -24.27 -2.37 4.66
CA LEU A 197 -23.96 -1.10 5.30
C LEU A 197 -25.00 -0.68 6.36
N GLY A 198 -25.68 -1.61 7.02
CA GLY A 198 -26.54 -1.20 8.15
C GLY A 198 -27.49 -2.20 8.79
N ALA A 199 -27.58 -3.47 8.38
CA ALA A 199 -28.47 -4.43 9.02
C ALA A 199 -27.81 -5.82 9.12
N ASP A 200 -27.91 -6.40 10.31
CA ASP A 200 -27.50 -7.74 10.74
C ASP A 200 -26.12 -7.85 11.40
N GLU A 201 -25.91 -7.00 12.41
CA GLU A 201 -25.74 -7.40 13.83
C GLU A 201 -26.18 -6.24 14.71
#